data_AF-A0A535AI52-F1
#
_entry.id   AF-A0A535AI52-F1
#
_cell.length_a   1.000
_cell.length_b   1.000
_cell.length_c   1.000
_cell.angle_alpha   90.00
_cell.angle_beta   90.00
_cell.angle_gamma   90.00
#
_symmetry.space_group_name_H-M   'P 1'
#
loop_
_entity.id
_entity.type
_entity.pdbx_description
1 polymer ?
#
loop_
_entity_poly.entity_id
_entity_poly.type
_entity_poly.pdbx_seq_one_letter_code
_entity_poly.pdbx_strand_id
1 'polypeptide(L)'
;MPLPRCACSTRSIPRRVPSQQRVAQRRSMTARSVAGLSGCSRATRTSSLWRPSVSSACATRRAHASRTSSPPRCRRGSRRWHGSSTRHTCHAAAVSQADDAPGRAQLNARMVDRMKESGAIRSPQIEAAFRATPRHLFLPGVGHDLVYSGQALITRSDPEKGPTSSSSEVFIMGPMLEALAIEEGQRILEIGVGTGYNAALLERLVGAAGTVVSIDVQADVAEEAREHLASAGHSRVRVIAGDGYAGYAALAPYDRIIATASVRDVPVAWRDQLREGGLLVVPMRFRAGSQMVVAFKRAGDRLDSVGVVSGGFMPLRTEHATLERPLTFGGDWELTLDAPREGDGKLLEELLKSEPRIEPFRAYPWQVTFSLIGLVEPDWIVVRQKQRPTTWWGLLDRPSRSVALLWPMPLPLASPRSSLLIYGGSGARDRLVARIDELADVKVEGLHVRAAPAHAPHLSTDIVFEGKNFSYAIDWREATAG
;
A
#
# COMPACT_ATOMS: atom_id res chain seq x y z
N MET A 1 -57.00 7.76 20.74
CA MET A 1 -57.58 8.16 22.05
C MET A 1 -57.28 7.09 23.08
N PRO A 2 -57.23 7.38 24.39
CA PRO A 2 -57.40 8.68 25.05
C PRO A 2 -56.14 9.20 25.78
N LEU A 3 -56.22 10.42 26.30
CA LEU A 3 -55.34 11.02 27.33
C LEU A 3 -56.24 11.48 28.51
N PRO A 4 -55.71 11.58 29.74
CA PRO A 4 -55.60 12.88 30.44
C PRO A 4 -54.15 13.18 30.90
N ARG A 5 -53.62 14.41 30.91
CA ARG A 5 -53.85 15.60 31.80
C ARG A 5 -53.43 15.38 33.27
N CYS A 6 -52.83 16.30 34.06
CA CYS A 6 -52.30 17.69 33.92
C CYS A 6 -51.54 18.05 35.25
N ALA A 7 -50.76 19.12 35.49
CA ALA A 7 -50.13 20.22 34.70
C ALA A 7 -48.99 20.90 35.56
N CYS A 8 -48.87 22.26 35.57
CA CYS A 8 -47.87 23.14 36.23
C CYS A 8 -46.43 23.06 35.65
N SER A 9 -45.78 24.09 35.06
CA SER A 9 -45.68 25.55 35.32
C SER A 9 -44.77 25.90 36.51
N THR A 10 -43.86 26.90 36.47
CA THR A 10 -43.95 28.23 35.80
C THR A 10 -42.64 28.85 35.27
N ARG A 11 -42.80 29.71 34.24
CA ARG A 11 -42.08 30.97 33.92
C ARG A 11 -40.60 30.96 33.47
N SER A 12 -40.23 32.11 32.88
CA SER A 12 -39.04 32.39 32.05
C SER A 12 -38.68 33.89 32.12
N ILE A 13 -37.43 34.26 31.76
CA ILE A 13 -36.99 35.46 30.96
C ILE A 13 -35.45 35.69 31.13
N PRO A 14 -34.72 36.27 30.13
CA PRO A 14 -33.27 36.05 29.96
C PRO A 14 -32.40 37.35 29.82
N ARG A 15 -31.19 37.21 29.22
CA ARG A 15 -30.15 38.21 28.83
C ARG A 15 -29.08 38.47 29.92
N ARG A 16 -27.78 38.53 29.61
CA ARG A 16 -27.13 39.55 28.75
C ARG A 16 -25.81 39.11 28.09
N VAL A 17 -25.47 39.81 27.00
CA VAL A 17 -24.12 39.89 26.40
C VAL A 17 -23.38 41.11 26.96
N PRO A 18 -22.06 41.05 27.19
CA PRO A 18 -21.20 42.24 27.30
C PRO A 18 -20.33 42.43 26.04
N SER A 19 -20.07 43.70 25.68
CA SER A 19 -19.32 44.07 24.48
C SER A 19 -18.20 45.08 24.78
N GLN A 20 -17.04 44.91 24.13
CA GLN A 20 -15.95 45.86 23.88
C GLN A 20 -15.65 47.01 24.87
N GLN A 21 -14.39 47.06 25.33
CA GLN A 21 -13.50 48.24 25.42
C GLN A 21 -12.12 47.75 25.91
N ARG A 22 -10.98 48.45 25.82
CA ARG A 22 -10.33 49.26 24.75
C ARG A 22 -8.96 49.70 25.31
N VAL A 23 -7.91 49.73 24.46
CA VAL A 23 -6.67 50.55 24.62
C VAL A 23 -5.74 50.30 25.82
N ALA A 24 -4.50 49.91 25.49
CA ALA A 24 -3.28 50.45 26.11
C ALA A 24 -2.12 50.45 25.10
N GLN A 25 -1.31 51.50 25.04
CA GLN A 25 -0.09 51.60 24.23
C GLN A 25 1.14 51.91 25.10
N ARG A 26 2.26 51.27 24.80
CA ARG A 26 3.66 51.67 25.08
C ARG A 26 4.55 50.68 24.28
N ARG A 27 5.52 51.05 23.43
CA ARG A 27 6.67 51.99 23.52
C ARG A 27 7.56 51.69 24.75
N SER A 28 8.87 51.50 24.63
CA SER A 28 9.78 51.56 23.46
C SER A 28 11.19 51.07 23.85
N MET A 29 12.19 51.26 22.97
CA MET A 29 13.65 51.04 23.13
C MET A 29 14.11 49.60 22.83
N THR A 30 15.02 49.30 21.90
CA THR A 30 16.36 49.83 21.51
C THR A 30 17.47 49.52 22.53
N ALA A 31 18.70 49.17 22.15
CA ALA A 31 19.29 48.67 20.89
C ALA A 31 20.79 48.42 21.13
N ARG A 32 21.45 47.57 20.32
CA ARG A 32 22.82 47.80 19.80
C ARG A 32 23.30 46.67 18.89
N SER A 33 24.02 47.04 17.84
CA SER A 33 24.98 46.21 17.13
C SER A 33 26.39 46.77 17.35
N VAL A 34 27.39 45.88 17.33
CA VAL A 34 28.80 46.10 16.94
C VAL A 34 29.23 44.68 16.47
N ALA A 35 29.47 44.39 15.18
CA ALA A 35 30.69 44.67 14.40
C ALA A 35 31.98 44.13 15.06
N GLY A 36 32.91 43.48 14.34
CA GLY A 36 32.92 43.10 12.92
C GLY A 36 34.36 42.75 12.46
N LEU A 37 34.56 42.55 11.15
CA LEU A 37 35.87 42.40 10.47
C LEU A 37 36.64 41.11 10.87
N SER A 38 37.60 40.55 10.14
CA SER A 38 38.03 40.58 8.71
C SER A 38 38.95 39.34 8.55
N GLY A 39 39.09 38.62 7.43
CA GLY A 39 38.80 38.93 6.03
C GLY A 39 40.11 38.77 5.22
N CYS A 40 40.19 37.80 4.30
CA CYS A 40 41.30 37.73 3.33
C CYS A 40 40.92 36.97 2.04
N SER A 41 41.53 37.38 0.93
CA SER A 41 41.51 36.68 -0.37
C SER A 41 42.79 35.81 -0.50
N ARG A 42 43.12 35.05 -1.55
CA ARG A 42 42.68 35.00 -2.96
C ARG A 42 43.26 33.71 -3.57
N ALA A 43 42.51 32.94 -4.38
CA ALA A 43 43.11 31.99 -5.34
C ALA A 43 42.06 31.47 -6.35
N THR A 44 42.32 31.65 -7.64
CA THR A 44 41.56 31.05 -8.75
C THR A 44 42.23 29.78 -9.26
N ARG A 45 41.46 28.76 -9.64
CA ARG A 45 41.85 27.83 -10.71
C ARG A 45 40.65 27.35 -11.50
N THR A 46 40.83 27.23 -12.81
CA THR A 46 39.80 26.91 -13.80
C THR A 46 40.05 25.55 -14.43
N SER A 47 39.01 24.75 -14.54
CA SER A 47 38.93 23.57 -15.42
C SER A 47 37.47 23.46 -15.90
N SER A 48 37.12 24.10 -17.03
CA SER A 48 37.31 23.61 -18.40
C SER A 48 36.18 22.67 -18.83
N LEU A 49 35.29 23.20 -19.67
CA LEU A 49 34.17 22.48 -20.27
C LEU A 49 34.64 21.29 -21.12
N TRP A 50 33.85 20.22 -21.16
CA TRP A 50 33.95 19.21 -22.23
C TRP A 50 32.57 18.93 -22.83
N ARG A 51 32.50 18.93 -24.17
CA ARG A 51 31.31 18.59 -24.95
C ARG A 51 31.48 17.17 -25.50
N PRO A 52 30.45 16.31 -25.46
CA PRO A 52 30.35 15.21 -26.41
C PRO A 52 30.22 15.78 -27.83
N SER A 53 31.05 15.34 -28.76
CA SER A 53 30.95 15.69 -30.18
C SER A 53 29.91 14.82 -30.89
N VAL A 54 29.28 15.38 -31.92
CA VAL A 54 28.53 14.59 -32.90
C VAL A 54 29.53 13.95 -33.86
N SER A 55 29.41 12.64 -34.07
CA SER A 55 30.09 11.93 -35.17
C SER A 55 29.06 11.13 -35.96
N SER A 56 29.17 11.17 -37.28
CA SER A 56 28.16 10.66 -38.21
C SER A 56 28.71 9.56 -39.11
N ALA A 57 27.79 8.71 -39.57
CA ALA A 57 27.92 7.81 -40.72
C ALA A 57 29.06 6.78 -40.75
N CYS A 58 28.68 5.50 -40.72
CA CYS A 58 28.99 4.63 -41.87
C CYS A 58 27.74 3.80 -42.20
N ALA A 59 27.55 3.45 -43.47
CA ALA A 59 26.34 2.80 -43.96
C ALA A 59 26.65 1.58 -44.83
N THR A 60 26.02 0.45 -44.53
CA THR A 60 25.98 -0.75 -45.38
C THR A 60 24.54 -1.19 -45.61
N ARG A 61 24.29 -1.94 -46.68
CA ARG A 61 22.96 -2.09 -47.30
C ARG A 61 22.33 -3.47 -47.06
N ARG A 62 20.99 -3.46 -46.95
CA ARG A 62 20.00 -4.46 -47.42
C ARG A 62 20.33 -5.96 -47.30
N ALA A 63 19.43 -6.69 -46.65
CA ALA A 63 18.76 -7.83 -47.28
C ALA A 63 17.34 -8.02 -46.70
N HIS A 64 16.34 -8.28 -47.54
CA HIS A 64 15.07 -8.89 -47.12
C HIS A 64 15.15 -10.41 -47.35
N ALA A 65 14.62 -11.19 -46.41
CA ALA A 65 14.29 -12.60 -46.65
C ALA A 65 13.09 -13.02 -45.79
N SER A 66 11.89 -12.94 -46.35
CA SER A 66 10.68 -13.51 -45.76
C SER A 66 10.61 -15.02 -46.05
N ARG A 67 10.26 -15.86 -45.06
CA ARG A 67 9.68 -17.18 -45.37
C ARG A 67 8.77 -17.72 -44.27
N THR A 68 7.67 -18.30 -44.70
CA THR A 68 6.59 -18.89 -43.89
C THR A 68 6.61 -20.41 -44.01
N SER A 69 6.31 -21.12 -42.91
CA SER A 69 5.72 -22.47 -42.94
C SER A 69 5.18 -22.88 -41.57
N SER A 70 4.10 -23.65 -41.57
CA SER A 70 3.46 -24.26 -40.38
C SER A 70 3.63 -25.79 -40.41
N PRO A 71 3.44 -26.52 -39.29
CA PRO A 71 3.98 -27.86 -39.12
C PRO A 71 3.05 -29.02 -39.52
N PRO A 72 3.60 -30.24 -39.77
CA PRO A 72 2.82 -31.47 -39.92
C PRO A 72 2.44 -32.11 -38.57
N ARG A 73 1.48 -33.05 -38.61
CA ARG A 73 0.84 -33.66 -37.42
C ARG A 73 1.47 -34.97 -36.97
N CYS A 74 1.25 -35.33 -35.70
CA CYS A 74 1.55 -36.63 -35.12
C CYS A 74 0.78 -37.79 -35.78
N ARG A 75 1.35 -39.00 -35.75
CA ARG A 75 0.62 -40.28 -35.82
C ARG A 75 1.06 -41.19 -34.67
N ARG A 76 0.12 -41.92 -34.08
CA ARG A 76 0.40 -43.00 -33.11
C ARG A 76 0.80 -44.27 -33.88
N GLY A 77 1.75 -45.03 -33.34
CA GLY A 77 2.10 -46.38 -33.78
C GLY A 77 2.66 -47.17 -32.59
N SER A 78 2.11 -48.35 -32.32
CA SER A 78 2.46 -49.18 -31.17
C SER A 78 3.18 -50.46 -31.57
N ARG A 79 4.22 -50.84 -30.80
CA ARG A 79 4.63 -52.22 -30.50
C ARG A 79 5.74 -52.22 -29.43
N ARG A 80 5.73 -53.25 -28.57
CA ARG A 80 6.87 -53.64 -27.73
C ARG A 80 7.86 -54.45 -28.57
N TRP A 81 9.12 -54.54 -28.13
CA TRP A 81 9.85 -55.81 -27.95
C TRP A 81 10.98 -55.63 -26.92
N HIS A 82 11.61 -56.72 -26.48
CA HIS A 82 12.62 -56.73 -25.41
C HIS A 82 14.05 -56.41 -25.93
N GLY A 83 15.01 -56.28 -24.99
CA GLY A 83 16.39 -55.82 -25.24
C GLY A 83 17.31 -56.78 -26.02
N SER A 84 18.62 -56.53 -26.08
CA SER A 84 19.44 -55.84 -25.06
C SER A 84 20.73 -55.16 -25.58
N SER A 85 21.36 -54.39 -24.69
CA SER A 85 22.81 -54.12 -24.59
C SER A 85 23.58 -53.54 -25.81
N THR A 86 23.78 -52.22 -25.80
CA THR A 86 25.15 -51.67 -25.90
C THR A 86 25.26 -50.33 -25.16
N ARG A 87 26.45 -49.96 -24.69
CA ARG A 87 26.66 -48.77 -23.83
C ARG A 87 26.93 -47.53 -24.67
N HIS A 88 26.12 -46.48 -24.52
CA HIS A 88 26.47 -45.10 -24.86
C HIS A 88 26.21 -44.22 -23.64
N THR A 89 27.27 -43.75 -22.99
CA THR A 89 27.20 -42.89 -21.81
C THR A 89 26.98 -41.44 -22.22
N CYS A 90 25.73 -41.10 -22.54
CA CYS A 90 25.33 -39.70 -22.62
C CYS A 90 25.43 -39.08 -21.22
N HIS A 91 26.40 -38.18 -20.99
CA HIS A 91 26.40 -37.31 -19.82
C HIS A 91 25.29 -36.27 -19.96
N ALA A 92 24.07 -36.67 -19.62
CA ALA A 92 23.07 -35.73 -19.14
C ALA A 92 23.64 -35.08 -17.87
N ALA A 93 23.93 -33.79 -17.92
CA ALA A 93 24.37 -33.04 -16.76
C ALA A 93 23.21 -32.94 -15.76
N ALA A 94 23.16 -33.87 -14.81
CA ALA A 94 22.26 -33.79 -13.69
C ALA A 94 22.63 -32.55 -12.85
N VAL A 95 21.83 -31.49 -12.98
CA VAL A 95 21.97 -30.30 -12.13
C VAL A 95 21.61 -30.73 -10.70
N SER A 96 22.63 -30.82 -9.84
CA SER A 96 22.51 -31.33 -8.48
C SER A 96 21.70 -30.36 -7.60
N GLN A 97 20.39 -30.59 -7.47
CA GLN A 97 19.52 -29.91 -6.50
C GLN A 97 19.68 -30.50 -5.07
N ALA A 98 20.93 -30.70 -4.66
CA ALA A 98 21.39 -31.11 -3.35
C ALA A 98 22.84 -30.58 -3.19
N ASP A 99 23.26 -29.92 -2.11
CA ASP A 99 22.52 -29.56 -0.90
C ASP A 99 22.89 -28.16 -0.40
N ASP A 100 21.88 -27.36 -0.06
CA ASP A 100 22.01 -26.31 0.95
C ASP A 100 20.68 -26.10 1.70
N ALA A 101 20.19 -27.16 2.34
CA ALA A 101 19.11 -27.07 3.33
C ALA A 101 19.49 -26.21 4.56
N PRO A 102 20.72 -26.29 5.13
CA PRO A 102 21.13 -25.47 6.27
C PRO A 102 21.09 -23.96 5.98
N GLY A 103 21.62 -23.51 4.83
CA GLY A 103 21.63 -22.11 4.42
C GLY A 103 20.21 -21.55 4.26
N ARG A 104 19.31 -22.30 3.60
CA ARG A 104 17.89 -21.90 3.46
C ARG A 104 17.16 -21.80 4.81
N ALA A 105 17.40 -22.74 5.72
CA ALA A 105 16.83 -22.69 7.07
C ALA A 105 17.37 -21.50 7.88
N GLN A 106 18.68 -21.21 7.78
CA GLN A 106 19.31 -20.07 8.43
C GLN A 106 18.86 -18.73 7.85
N LEU A 107 18.64 -18.64 6.53
CA LEU A 107 18.05 -17.46 5.88
C LEU A 107 16.61 -17.21 6.35
N ASN A 108 15.78 -18.25 6.46
CA ASN A 108 14.44 -18.10 7.04
C ASN A 108 14.51 -17.64 8.51
N ALA A 109 15.35 -18.28 9.33
CA ALA A 109 15.53 -17.90 10.73
C ALA A 109 15.90 -16.40 10.85
N ARG A 110 16.94 -15.95 10.14
CA ARG A 110 17.36 -14.53 10.11
C ARG A 110 16.27 -13.58 9.63
N MET A 111 15.39 -14.01 8.72
CA MET A 111 14.24 -13.20 8.29
C MET A 111 13.25 -13.01 9.45
N VAL A 112 12.87 -14.11 10.11
CA VAL A 112 11.93 -14.09 11.25
C VAL A 112 12.53 -13.34 12.45
N ASP A 113 13.83 -13.48 12.70
CA ASP A 113 14.53 -12.77 13.78
C ASP A 113 14.40 -11.24 13.60
N ARG A 114 14.67 -10.71 12.38
CA ARG A 114 14.44 -9.30 12.05
C ARG A 114 12.97 -8.87 12.21
N MET A 115 12.01 -9.75 11.91
CA MET A 115 10.58 -9.46 12.09
C MET A 115 10.20 -9.34 13.57
N LYS A 116 10.88 -10.06 14.48
CA LYS A 116 10.72 -9.91 15.92
C LYS A 116 11.40 -8.65 16.45
N GLU A 117 12.65 -8.41 16.03
CA GLU A 117 13.45 -7.24 16.42
C GLU A 117 12.78 -5.91 16.04
N SER A 118 12.07 -5.88 14.91
CA SER A 118 11.27 -4.73 14.46
C SER A 118 9.86 -4.66 15.07
N GLY A 119 9.45 -5.65 15.87
CA GLY A 119 8.10 -5.75 16.43
C GLY A 119 6.99 -6.10 15.43
N ALA A 120 7.33 -6.39 14.17
CA ALA A 120 6.39 -6.76 13.12
C ALA A 120 5.67 -8.11 13.40
N ILE A 121 6.30 -8.99 14.18
CA ILE A 121 5.63 -10.13 14.83
C ILE A 121 5.99 -10.18 16.31
N ARG A 122 5.05 -10.62 17.13
CA ARG A 122 5.13 -10.61 18.61
C ARG A 122 4.59 -11.91 19.21
N SER A 123 3.60 -12.50 18.56
CA SER A 123 2.92 -13.72 18.99
C SER A 123 3.76 -14.97 18.65
N PRO A 124 4.09 -15.84 19.63
CA PRO A 124 4.92 -17.03 19.38
C PRO A 124 4.35 -17.99 18.33
N GLN A 125 3.02 -18.06 18.19
CA GLN A 125 2.35 -18.86 17.15
C GLN A 125 2.60 -18.33 15.73
N ILE A 126 2.68 -17.00 15.55
CA ILE A 126 2.98 -16.37 14.25
C ILE A 126 4.46 -16.53 13.92
N GLU A 127 5.36 -16.36 14.90
CA GLU A 127 6.77 -16.72 14.76
C GLU A 127 6.95 -18.18 14.30
N ALA A 128 6.28 -19.13 14.97
CA ALA A 128 6.35 -20.54 14.62
C ALA A 128 5.84 -20.80 13.19
N ALA A 129 4.74 -20.16 12.77
CA ALA A 129 4.21 -20.26 11.41
C ALA A 129 5.21 -19.77 10.37
N PHE A 130 5.84 -18.60 10.57
CA PHE A 130 6.87 -18.09 9.65
C PHE A 130 8.13 -18.97 9.62
N ARG A 131 8.62 -19.45 10.77
CA ARG A 131 9.80 -20.35 10.81
C ARG A 131 9.51 -21.70 10.12
N ALA A 132 8.29 -22.22 10.24
CA ALA A 132 7.87 -23.50 9.66
C ALA A 132 7.44 -23.43 8.19
N THR A 133 7.22 -22.25 7.61
CA THR A 133 6.73 -22.09 6.23
C THR A 133 7.85 -21.59 5.30
N PRO A 134 8.47 -22.44 4.48
CA PRO A 134 9.61 -22.09 3.65
C PRO A 134 9.21 -21.21 2.45
N ARG A 135 9.30 -19.86 2.62
CA ARG A 135 8.92 -18.87 1.60
C ARG A 135 9.47 -19.13 0.18
N HIS A 136 10.64 -19.77 0.06
CA HIS A 136 11.25 -20.08 -1.25
C HIS A 136 10.45 -21.09 -2.09
N LEU A 137 9.61 -21.95 -1.49
CA LEU A 137 8.74 -22.88 -2.25
C LEU A 137 7.57 -22.18 -2.95
N PHE A 138 7.31 -20.91 -2.61
CA PHE A 138 6.25 -20.07 -3.19
C PHE A 138 6.82 -19.02 -4.16
N LEU A 139 8.13 -19.07 -4.45
CA LEU A 139 8.87 -18.13 -5.30
C LEU A 139 9.94 -18.87 -6.13
N PRO A 140 9.57 -19.86 -6.96
CA PRO A 140 10.51 -20.61 -7.78
C PRO A 140 11.29 -19.69 -8.72
N GLY A 141 12.58 -19.98 -8.90
CA GLY A 141 13.50 -19.17 -9.72
C GLY A 141 13.99 -17.87 -9.08
N VAL A 142 13.47 -17.46 -7.91
CA VAL A 142 13.96 -16.28 -7.17
C VAL A 142 15.10 -16.68 -6.23
N GLY A 143 16.22 -15.94 -6.27
CA GLY A 143 17.38 -16.20 -5.39
C GLY A 143 17.02 -16.10 -3.90
N HIS A 144 17.50 -17.05 -3.09
CA HIS A 144 17.07 -17.20 -1.69
C HIS A 144 17.33 -15.96 -0.83
N ASP A 145 18.43 -15.24 -1.02
CA ASP A 145 18.71 -13.99 -0.29
C ASP A 145 17.66 -12.90 -0.58
N LEU A 146 17.14 -12.84 -1.80
CA LEU A 146 16.08 -11.91 -2.18
C LEU A 146 14.74 -12.33 -1.56
N VAL A 147 14.42 -13.64 -1.58
CA VAL A 147 13.24 -14.20 -0.88
C VAL A 147 13.26 -13.89 0.62
N TYR A 148 14.41 -14.12 1.28
CA TYR A 148 14.58 -13.99 2.72
C TYR A 148 15.09 -12.62 3.19
N SER A 149 15.24 -11.66 2.26
CA SER A 149 15.33 -10.24 2.60
C SER A 149 14.06 -9.74 3.31
N GLY A 150 12.92 -10.35 3.00
CA GLY A 150 11.59 -10.04 3.56
C GLY A 150 10.75 -9.09 2.70
N GLN A 151 11.35 -8.41 1.72
CA GLN A 151 10.67 -7.39 0.90
C GLN A 151 9.51 -7.96 0.05
N ALA A 152 8.70 -7.05 -0.50
CA ALA A 152 7.69 -7.38 -1.50
C ALA A 152 8.33 -7.71 -2.84
N LEU A 153 7.88 -8.77 -3.50
CA LEU A 153 8.48 -9.29 -4.74
C LEU A 153 7.39 -9.43 -5.80
N ILE A 154 7.49 -8.66 -6.89
CA ILE A 154 6.55 -8.69 -8.02
C ILE A 154 6.69 -10.03 -8.73
N THR A 155 5.59 -10.76 -8.89
CA THR A 155 5.54 -12.08 -9.54
C THR A 155 4.84 -12.06 -10.90
N ARG A 156 3.97 -11.06 -11.15
CA ARG A 156 3.38 -10.80 -12.47
C ARG A 156 3.28 -9.30 -12.74
N SER A 157 3.42 -8.92 -14.01
CA SER A 157 3.22 -7.55 -14.51
C SER A 157 2.51 -7.58 -15.87
N ASP A 158 1.59 -6.63 -16.05
CA ASP A 158 0.89 -6.34 -17.29
C ASP A 158 1.54 -5.09 -17.92
N PRO A 159 1.85 -5.08 -19.24
CA PRO A 159 2.56 -3.96 -19.87
C PRO A 159 1.85 -2.60 -19.77
N GLU A 160 0.52 -2.59 -19.65
CA GLU A 160 -0.28 -1.37 -19.56
C GLU A 160 -0.65 -1.04 -18.10
N LYS A 161 -0.97 -2.08 -17.31
CA LYS A 161 -1.54 -1.96 -15.96
C LYS A 161 -0.47 -2.07 -14.85
N GLY A 162 0.79 -2.29 -15.20
CA GLY A 162 1.88 -2.53 -14.26
C GLY A 162 1.71 -3.84 -13.48
N PRO A 163 2.31 -3.95 -12.28
CA PRO A 163 2.24 -5.17 -11.46
C PRO A 163 0.81 -5.70 -11.25
N THR A 164 0.63 -7.02 -11.40
CA THR A 164 -0.66 -7.73 -11.25
C THR A 164 -0.68 -8.72 -10.09
N SER A 165 0.49 -9.15 -9.62
CA SER A 165 0.65 -10.04 -8.47
C SER A 165 2.03 -9.86 -7.84
N SER A 166 2.14 -10.14 -6.55
CA SER A 166 3.38 -10.12 -5.78
C SER A 166 3.30 -11.07 -4.58
N SER A 167 4.45 -11.60 -4.14
CA SER A 167 4.58 -12.02 -2.74
C SER A 167 4.77 -10.77 -1.88
N SER A 168 3.79 -10.46 -1.04
CA SER A 168 3.77 -9.28 -0.16
C SER A 168 4.95 -9.23 0.81
N GLU A 169 5.31 -8.04 1.27
CA GLU A 169 6.35 -7.84 2.29
C GLU A 169 5.99 -8.51 3.62
N VAL A 170 6.93 -9.25 4.21
CA VAL A 170 6.69 -9.99 5.46
C VAL A 170 6.52 -9.06 6.67
N PHE A 171 7.15 -7.88 6.64
CA PHE A 171 7.04 -6.85 7.68
C PHE A 171 5.67 -6.15 7.71
N ILE A 172 4.86 -6.26 6.64
CA ILE A 172 3.46 -5.82 6.63
C ILE A 172 2.53 -7.04 6.85
N MET A 173 2.87 -8.20 6.30
CA MET A 173 2.13 -9.46 6.49
C MET A 173 2.08 -9.92 7.95
N GLY A 174 3.18 -9.78 8.70
CA GLY A 174 3.26 -10.10 10.14
C GLY A 174 2.22 -9.32 10.95
N PRO A 175 2.23 -7.98 10.92
CA PRO A 175 1.20 -7.16 11.58
C PRO A 175 -0.23 -7.43 11.13
N MET A 176 -0.44 -7.80 9.86
CA MET A 176 -1.77 -8.21 9.39
C MET A 176 -2.25 -9.51 10.04
N LEU A 177 -1.37 -10.50 10.20
CA LEU A 177 -1.70 -11.77 10.88
C LEU A 177 -1.89 -11.57 12.39
N GLU A 178 -1.10 -10.69 13.01
CA GLU A 178 -1.28 -10.26 14.42
C GLU A 178 -2.65 -9.59 14.61
N ALA A 179 -3.01 -8.65 13.74
CA ALA A 179 -4.28 -7.92 13.80
C ALA A 179 -5.50 -8.79 13.40
N LEU A 180 -5.29 -9.89 12.69
CA LEU A 180 -6.33 -10.89 12.42
C LEU A 180 -6.62 -11.79 13.64
N ALA A 181 -5.77 -11.77 14.67
CA ALA A 181 -5.97 -12.46 15.96
C ALA A 181 -6.51 -13.91 15.78
N ILE A 182 -5.77 -14.74 15.04
CA ILE A 182 -6.21 -16.09 14.65
C ILE A 182 -6.19 -17.04 15.86
N GLU A 183 -7.21 -17.90 15.95
CA GLU A 183 -7.32 -19.01 16.90
C GLU A 183 -7.40 -20.35 16.14
N GLU A 184 -7.00 -21.46 16.76
CA GLU A 184 -7.19 -22.80 16.18
C GLU A 184 -8.69 -23.14 16.00
N GLY A 185 -9.01 -23.89 14.93
CA GLY A 185 -10.38 -24.28 14.59
C GLY A 185 -11.14 -23.25 13.75
N GLN A 186 -10.59 -22.04 13.58
CA GLN A 186 -11.27 -20.98 12.82
C GLN A 186 -11.33 -21.24 11.31
N ARG A 187 -12.40 -20.74 10.68
CA ARG A 187 -12.58 -20.65 9.24
C ARG A 187 -12.20 -19.26 8.73
N ILE A 188 -11.24 -19.20 7.80
CA ILE A 188 -10.72 -17.96 7.25
C ILE A 188 -11.00 -17.87 5.73
N LEU A 189 -11.37 -16.68 5.27
CA LEU A 189 -11.35 -16.31 3.85
C LEU A 189 -10.18 -15.35 3.59
N GLU A 190 -9.29 -15.73 2.67
CA GLU A 190 -8.29 -14.85 2.08
C GLU A 190 -8.77 -14.34 0.72
N ILE A 191 -8.69 -13.03 0.50
CA ILE A 191 -8.93 -12.39 -0.79
C ILE A 191 -7.58 -12.01 -1.42
N GLY A 192 -7.24 -12.66 -2.53
CA GLY A 192 -5.96 -12.59 -3.22
C GLY A 192 -4.99 -13.67 -2.71
N VAL A 193 -4.94 -14.82 -3.39
CA VAL A 193 -4.01 -15.91 -3.03
C VAL A 193 -2.56 -15.53 -3.34
N GLY A 194 -2.34 -14.74 -4.40
CA GLY A 194 -1.00 -14.40 -4.86
C GLY A 194 -0.14 -15.65 -5.08
N THR A 195 0.95 -15.80 -4.34
CA THR A 195 1.79 -17.01 -4.45
C THR A 195 1.31 -18.21 -3.63
N GLY A 196 0.29 -18.05 -2.77
CA GLY A 196 -0.13 -19.05 -1.78
C GLY A 196 0.63 -19.00 -0.45
N TYR A 197 1.64 -18.13 -0.30
CA TYR A 197 2.46 -18.08 0.93
C TYR A 197 1.67 -17.66 2.17
N ASN A 198 0.78 -16.68 2.06
CA ASN A 198 -0.02 -16.24 3.20
C ASN A 198 -1.12 -17.26 3.54
N ALA A 199 -1.80 -17.84 2.55
CA ALA A 199 -2.66 -19.01 2.75
C ALA A 199 -1.99 -20.16 3.53
N ALA A 200 -0.72 -20.46 3.25
CA ALA A 200 0.05 -21.48 3.97
C ALA A 200 0.27 -21.12 5.45
N LEU A 201 0.57 -19.84 5.74
CA LEU A 201 0.68 -19.34 7.12
C LEU A 201 -0.67 -19.43 7.86
N LEU A 202 -1.76 -19.00 7.21
CA LEU A 202 -3.13 -19.13 7.74
C LEU A 202 -3.46 -20.59 8.06
N GLU A 203 -3.09 -21.55 7.19
CA GLU A 203 -3.39 -22.98 7.38
C GLU A 203 -2.67 -23.59 8.59
N ARG A 204 -1.49 -23.08 8.96
CA ARG A 204 -0.82 -23.45 10.22
C ARG A 204 -1.50 -22.83 11.43
N LEU A 205 -1.87 -21.55 11.33
CA LEU A 205 -2.41 -20.77 12.46
C LEU A 205 -3.82 -21.20 12.86
N VAL A 206 -4.63 -21.69 11.93
CA VAL A 206 -5.95 -22.30 12.25
C VAL A 206 -5.88 -23.76 12.70
N GLY A 207 -4.68 -24.34 12.77
CA GLY A 207 -4.42 -25.69 13.27
C GLY A 207 -5.12 -26.80 12.47
N ALA A 208 -5.32 -27.96 13.10
CA ALA A 208 -5.84 -29.15 12.42
C ALA A 208 -7.36 -29.07 12.15
N ALA A 209 -8.11 -28.43 13.04
CA ALA A 209 -9.56 -28.32 12.98
C ALA A 209 -10.09 -27.16 12.11
N GLY A 210 -9.25 -26.17 11.79
CA GLY A 210 -9.64 -25.00 11.01
C GLY A 210 -9.73 -25.23 9.51
N THR A 211 -10.07 -24.18 8.78
CA THR A 211 -10.21 -24.23 7.31
C THR A 211 -9.86 -22.88 6.67
N VAL A 212 -9.00 -22.90 5.66
CA VAL A 212 -8.66 -21.72 4.86
C VAL A 212 -9.28 -21.85 3.47
N VAL A 213 -10.04 -20.85 3.07
CA VAL A 213 -10.43 -20.60 1.68
C VAL A 213 -9.62 -19.42 1.19
N SER A 214 -9.03 -19.49 0.01
CA SER A 214 -8.35 -18.36 -0.62
C SER A 214 -8.84 -18.19 -2.05
N ILE A 215 -9.14 -16.97 -2.48
CA ILE A 215 -9.72 -16.68 -3.80
C ILE A 215 -8.89 -15.66 -4.56
N ASP A 216 -8.63 -15.93 -5.85
CA ASP A 216 -7.95 -14.98 -6.75
C ASP A 216 -8.65 -14.92 -8.11
N VAL A 217 -8.66 -13.72 -8.70
CA VAL A 217 -9.32 -13.44 -9.98
C VAL A 217 -8.49 -13.93 -11.18
N GLN A 218 -7.19 -14.12 -11.00
CA GLN A 218 -6.28 -14.67 -12.01
C GLN A 218 -6.25 -16.20 -11.87
N ALA A 219 -6.91 -16.92 -12.79
CA ALA A 219 -7.04 -18.37 -12.72
C ALA A 219 -5.70 -19.13 -12.83
N ASP A 220 -4.72 -18.53 -13.49
CA ASP A 220 -3.33 -18.99 -13.59
C ASP A 220 -2.56 -18.79 -12.26
N VAL A 221 -2.73 -17.64 -11.60
CA VAL A 221 -2.22 -17.40 -10.24
C VAL A 221 -2.82 -18.41 -9.26
N ALA A 222 -4.11 -18.69 -9.38
CA ALA A 222 -4.80 -19.66 -8.54
C ALA A 222 -4.33 -21.11 -8.76
N GLU A 223 -3.83 -21.48 -9.94
CA GLU A 223 -3.26 -22.81 -10.18
C GLU A 223 -1.81 -22.91 -9.66
N GLU A 224 -0.95 -21.94 -9.98
CA GLU A 224 0.42 -21.89 -9.43
C GLU A 224 0.42 -21.89 -7.90
N ALA A 225 -0.52 -21.18 -7.26
CA ALA A 225 -0.67 -21.23 -5.81
C ALA A 225 -0.99 -22.64 -5.29
N ARG A 226 -1.81 -23.44 -6.00
CA ARG A 226 -2.07 -24.85 -5.65
C ARG A 226 -0.79 -25.69 -5.78
N GLU A 227 0.00 -25.47 -6.83
CA GLU A 227 1.28 -26.16 -7.02
C GLU A 227 2.30 -25.82 -5.92
N HIS A 228 2.45 -24.54 -5.57
CA HIS A 228 3.31 -24.11 -4.46
C HIS A 228 2.85 -24.66 -3.11
N LEU A 229 1.54 -24.59 -2.83
CA LEU A 229 0.93 -25.11 -1.60
C LEU A 229 1.16 -26.63 -1.49
N ALA A 230 0.85 -27.40 -2.53
CA ALA A 230 1.10 -28.84 -2.56
C ALA A 230 2.59 -29.17 -2.36
N SER A 231 3.49 -28.45 -3.04
CA SER A 231 4.95 -28.60 -2.92
C SER A 231 5.48 -28.27 -1.51
N ALA A 232 4.79 -27.39 -0.78
CA ALA A 232 5.09 -27.03 0.60
C ALA A 232 4.34 -27.88 1.65
N GLY A 233 3.58 -28.90 1.23
CA GLY A 233 2.82 -29.80 2.12
C GLY A 233 1.45 -29.25 2.58
N HIS A 234 0.97 -28.17 2.00
CA HIS A 234 -0.23 -27.42 2.38
C HIS A 234 -1.48 -27.84 1.59
N SER A 235 -1.98 -29.05 1.86
CA SER A 235 -3.07 -29.67 1.09
C SER A 235 -4.49 -29.27 1.51
N ARG A 236 -4.66 -28.53 2.62
CA ARG A 236 -6.00 -28.19 3.18
C ARG A 236 -6.51 -26.81 2.78
N VAL A 237 -5.67 -25.96 2.19
CA VAL A 237 -6.10 -24.66 1.63
C VAL A 237 -7.00 -24.88 0.42
N ARG A 238 -8.23 -24.37 0.48
CA ARG A 238 -9.14 -24.38 -0.67
C ARG A 238 -8.91 -23.14 -1.53
N VAL A 239 -8.05 -23.27 -2.55
CA VAL A 239 -7.80 -22.19 -3.53
C VAL A 239 -8.91 -22.17 -4.59
N ILE A 240 -9.57 -21.03 -4.75
CA ILE A 240 -10.65 -20.74 -5.70
C ILE A 240 -10.15 -19.77 -6.77
N ALA A 241 -10.52 -20.00 -8.03
CA ALA A 241 -10.41 -18.99 -9.09
C ALA A 241 -11.77 -18.27 -9.22
N GLY A 242 -11.80 -16.94 -9.07
CA GLY A 242 -13.02 -16.13 -9.12
C GLY A 242 -12.83 -14.72 -8.56
N ASP A 243 -13.84 -13.86 -8.71
CA ASP A 243 -13.78 -12.48 -8.19
C ASP A 243 -13.97 -12.43 -6.67
N GLY A 244 -12.88 -12.13 -5.96
CA GLY A 244 -12.87 -11.94 -4.52
C GLY A 244 -13.77 -10.82 -3.98
N TYR A 245 -14.23 -9.87 -4.82
CA TYR A 245 -15.24 -8.87 -4.42
C TYR A 245 -16.53 -9.52 -3.91
N ALA A 246 -16.93 -10.66 -4.48
CA ALA A 246 -18.08 -11.43 -4.05
C ALA A 246 -17.81 -12.31 -2.80
N GLY A 247 -16.56 -12.39 -2.33
CA GLY A 247 -16.14 -13.33 -1.30
C GLY A 247 -16.29 -14.79 -1.76
N TYR A 248 -16.69 -15.69 -0.86
CA TYR A 248 -17.01 -17.07 -1.19
C TYR A 248 -18.16 -17.60 -0.31
N ALA A 249 -19.38 -17.15 -0.61
CA ALA A 249 -20.57 -17.43 0.20
C ALA A 249 -20.85 -18.92 0.47
N ALA A 250 -20.40 -19.83 -0.41
CA ALA A 250 -20.59 -21.27 -0.26
C ALA A 250 -19.87 -21.92 0.94
N LEU A 251 -18.98 -21.18 1.63
CA LEU A 251 -18.40 -21.58 2.93
C LEU A 251 -18.51 -20.49 3.99
N ALA A 252 -19.44 -19.53 3.84
CA ALA A 252 -19.80 -18.61 4.90
C ALA A 252 -20.58 -19.33 6.04
N PRO A 253 -20.68 -18.74 7.25
CA PRO A 253 -19.92 -17.58 7.71
C PRO A 253 -18.44 -17.93 7.97
N TYR A 254 -17.60 -16.89 8.00
CA TYR A 254 -16.18 -16.93 8.33
C TYR A 254 -15.92 -16.33 9.71
N ASP A 255 -14.93 -16.86 10.43
CA ASP A 255 -14.51 -16.31 11.73
C ASP A 255 -13.58 -15.11 11.57
N ARG A 256 -12.87 -15.07 10.44
CA ARG A 256 -11.90 -14.06 9.99
C ARG A 256 -11.94 -13.91 8.47
N ILE A 257 -11.74 -12.69 7.96
CA ILE A 257 -11.48 -12.42 6.54
C ILE A 257 -10.21 -11.55 6.45
N ILE A 258 -9.33 -11.83 5.49
CA ILE A 258 -8.14 -11.02 5.22
C ILE A 258 -8.03 -10.73 3.71
N ALA A 259 -7.78 -9.48 3.34
CA ALA A 259 -7.53 -9.10 1.96
C ALA A 259 -6.05 -8.74 1.75
N THR A 260 -5.40 -9.37 0.78
CA THR A 260 -4.02 -9.05 0.34
C THR A 260 -4.01 -8.05 -0.82
N ALA A 261 -5.19 -7.60 -1.26
CA ALA A 261 -5.39 -6.53 -2.23
C ALA A 261 -6.29 -5.44 -1.65
N SER A 262 -6.07 -4.19 -2.08
CA SER A 262 -6.64 -3.00 -1.46
C SER A 262 -7.93 -2.49 -2.11
N VAL A 263 -8.82 -1.92 -1.29
CA VAL A 263 -10.13 -1.39 -1.71
C VAL A 263 -10.33 0.05 -1.25
N ARG A 264 -11.13 0.82 -2.00
CA ARG A 264 -11.63 2.14 -1.55
C ARG A 264 -12.83 2.01 -0.61
N ASP A 265 -13.60 0.95 -0.81
CA ASP A 265 -14.89 0.71 -0.18
C ASP A 265 -15.04 -0.81 -0.01
N VAL A 266 -15.44 -1.25 1.18
CA VAL A 266 -15.49 -2.67 1.54
C VAL A 266 -16.72 -3.30 0.85
N PRO A 267 -16.57 -4.44 0.16
CA PRO A 267 -17.72 -5.16 -0.38
C PRO A 267 -18.68 -5.59 0.72
N VAL A 268 -19.97 -5.27 0.58
CA VAL A 268 -21.03 -5.71 1.51
C VAL A 268 -20.98 -7.22 1.75
N ALA A 269 -20.65 -7.99 0.71
CA ALA A 269 -20.45 -9.43 0.76
C ALA A 269 -19.41 -9.87 1.81
N TRP A 270 -18.35 -9.10 2.07
CA TRP A 270 -17.34 -9.45 3.08
C TRP A 270 -17.89 -9.26 4.50
N ARG A 271 -18.61 -8.15 4.76
CA ARG A 271 -19.32 -7.97 6.04
C ARG A 271 -20.32 -9.10 6.26
N ASP A 272 -21.14 -9.39 5.27
CA ASP A 272 -22.27 -10.32 5.42
C ASP A 272 -21.81 -11.78 5.57
N GLN A 273 -20.69 -12.15 4.95
CA GLN A 273 -20.07 -13.47 5.11
C GLN A 273 -19.19 -13.59 6.37
N LEU A 274 -18.86 -12.50 7.07
CA LEU A 274 -18.14 -12.51 8.34
C LEU A 274 -19.10 -12.74 9.52
N ARG A 275 -18.74 -13.59 10.49
CA ARG A 275 -19.54 -13.81 11.71
C ARG A 275 -19.69 -12.52 12.51
N GLU A 276 -20.75 -12.42 13.30
CA GLU A 276 -20.89 -11.33 14.28
C GLU A 276 -19.71 -11.34 15.27
N GLY A 277 -19.09 -10.19 15.51
CA GLY A 277 -17.85 -10.08 16.27
C GLY A 277 -16.60 -10.71 15.62
N GLY A 278 -16.69 -11.22 14.40
CA GLY A 278 -15.53 -11.66 13.60
C GLY A 278 -14.68 -10.48 13.11
N LEU A 279 -13.48 -10.76 12.61
CA LEU A 279 -12.53 -9.72 12.17
C LEU A 279 -12.31 -9.71 10.65
N LEU A 280 -12.21 -8.52 10.06
CA LEU A 280 -11.80 -8.25 8.68
C LEU A 280 -10.52 -7.41 8.69
N VAL A 281 -9.42 -7.94 8.17
CA VAL A 281 -8.17 -7.18 7.94
C VAL A 281 -8.09 -6.78 6.47
N VAL A 282 -8.15 -5.49 6.18
CA VAL A 282 -8.26 -4.96 4.81
C VAL A 282 -7.37 -3.73 4.59
N PRO A 283 -6.52 -3.73 3.54
CA PRO A 283 -5.85 -2.53 3.07
C PRO A 283 -6.83 -1.53 2.44
N MET A 284 -7.09 -0.42 3.11
CA MET A 284 -7.97 0.65 2.63
C MET A 284 -7.22 1.63 1.71
N ARG A 285 -7.96 2.33 0.83
CA ARG A 285 -7.48 3.41 -0.04
C ARG A 285 -8.31 4.68 0.15
N PHE A 286 -7.66 5.75 0.61
CA PHE A 286 -8.24 7.08 0.78
C PHE A 286 -7.76 8.02 -0.35
N ARG A 287 -7.58 9.32 -0.09
CA ARG A 287 -7.30 10.35 -1.12
C ARG A 287 -5.97 10.12 -1.81
N ALA A 288 -5.93 10.36 -3.12
CA ALA A 288 -4.71 10.30 -3.94
C ALA A 288 -3.90 9.01 -3.73
N GLY A 289 -4.59 7.87 -3.57
CA GLY A 289 -3.98 6.57 -3.30
C GLY A 289 -3.28 6.40 -1.94
N SER A 290 -3.49 7.27 -0.95
CA SER A 290 -3.04 7.05 0.44
C SER A 290 -3.65 5.76 1.04
N GLN A 291 -2.87 5.03 1.85
CA GLN A 291 -3.24 3.67 2.30
C GLN A 291 -2.89 3.41 3.77
N MET A 292 -3.70 2.57 4.40
CA MET A 292 -3.38 1.89 5.65
C MET A 292 -4.14 0.56 5.67
N VAL A 293 -3.66 -0.41 6.46
CA VAL A 293 -4.45 -1.60 6.74
C VAL A 293 -5.33 -1.34 7.96
N VAL A 294 -6.63 -1.62 7.84
CA VAL A 294 -7.59 -1.53 8.94
C VAL A 294 -8.01 -2.94 9.34
N ALA A 295 -7.94 -3.25 10.62
CA ALA A 295 -8.52 -4.43 11.24
C ALA A 295 -9.87 -4.06 11.84
N PHE A 296 -10.95 -4.36 11.12
CA PHE A 296 -12.33 -4.15 11.56
C PHE A 296 -12.85 -5.35 12.35
N LYS A 297 -13.74 -5.10 13.31
CA LYS A 297 -14.63 -6.09 13.92
C LYS A 297 -16.07 -5.85 13.46
N ARG A 298 -16.79 -6.92 13.12
CA ARG A 298 -18.22 -6.84 12.77
C ARG A 298 -19.06 -6.47 13.99
N ALA A 299 -19.92 -5.47 13.83
CA ALA A 299 -20.93 -5.05 14.79
C ALA A 299 -22.28 -4.88 14.05
N GLY A 300 -23.02 -5.97 13.86
CA GLY A 300 -24.29 -6.01 13.14
C GLY A 300 -24.16 -5.68 11.65
N ASP A 301 -24.55 -4.47 11.29
CA ASP A 301 -24.44 -3.89 9.95
C ASP A 301 -23.17 -3.04 9.73
N ARG A 302 -22.36 -2.86 10.78
CA ARG A 302 -21.18 -1.98 10.82
C ARG A 302 -19.87 -2.75 10.95
N LEU A 303 -18.78 -2.02 10.75
CA LEU A 303 -17.41 -2.46 10.92
C LEU A 303 -16.65 -1.39 11.75
N ASP A 304 -16.31 -1.71 13.00
CA ASP A 304 -15.57 -0.83 13.90
C ASP A 304 -14.10 -1.29 14.02
N SER A 305 -13.13 -0.41 13.84
CA SER A 305 -11.71 -0.78 13.89
C SER A 305 -11.24 -1.20 15.29
N VAL A 306 -10.63 -2.38 15.38
CA VAL A 306 -9.88 -2.85 16.56
C VAL A 306 -8.37 -2.67 16.40
N GLY A 307 -7.90 -2.23 15.23
CA GLY A 307 -6.53 -1.81 14.99
C GLY A 307 -6.33 -1.22 13.60
N VAL A 308 -5.27 -0.43 13.44
CA VAL A 308 -4.84 0.16 12.16
C VAL A 308 -3.32 0.01 12.08
N VAL A 309 -2.80 -0.29 10.88
CA VAL A 309 -1.37 -0.55 10.63
C VAL A 309 -0.92 0.17 9.36
N SER A 310 0.31 0.70 9.36
CA SER A 310 0.93 1.25 8.15
C SER A 310 1.12 0.18 7.08
N GLY A 311 0.64 0.43 5.85
CA GLY A 311 0.83 -0.52 4.75
C GLY A 311 0.11 -0.13 3.46
N GLY A 312 0.76 -0.39 2.33
CA GLY A 312 0.23 -0.18 0.98
C GLY A 312 0.21 -1.47 0.18
N PHE A 313 -0.77 -1.61 -0.71
CA PHE A 313 -1.03 -2.83 -1.47
C PHE A 313 -1.53 -2.53 -2.89
N MET A 314 -1.35 -3.48 -3.80
CA MET A 314 -1.98 -3.43 -5.13
C MET A 314 -3.51 -3.32 -5.00
N PRO A 315 -4.22 -2.69 -5.96
CA PRO A 315 -5.68 -2.63 -5.91
C PRO A 315 -6.32 -4.01 -6.15
N LEU A 316 -7.46 -4.27 -5.51
CA LEU A 316 -8.32 -5.41 -5.86
C LEU A 316 -8.74 -5.29 -7.33
N ARG A 317 -8.52 -6.34 -8.11
CA ARG A 317 -8.81 -6.37 -9.56
C ARG A 317 -10.19 -6.96 -9.82
N THR A 318 -11.17 -6.08 -9.99
CA THR A 318 -12.59 -6.39 -10.25
C THR A 318 -13.22 -5.23 -11.01
N GLU A 319 -14.27 -5.48 -11.79
CA GLU A 319 -15.06 -4.43 -12.44
C GLU A 319 -15.78 -3.50 -11.44
N HIS A 320 -15.95 -3.94 -10.19
CA HIS A 320 -16.60 -3.19 -9.12
C HIS A 320 -15.65 -2.29 -8.32
N ALA A 321 -14.35 -2.27 -8.62
CA ALA A 321 -13.35 -1.50 -7.88
C ALA A 321 -13.21 -0.08 -8.42
N THR A 322 -13.81 0.89 -7.73
CA THR A 322 -13.63 2.33 -8.02
C THR A 322 -12.23 2.79 -7.64
N LEU A 323 -11.30 2.73 -8.61
CA LEU A 323 -9.99 3.37 -8.51
C LEU A 323 -10.08 4.82 -9.00
N GLU A 324 -9.34 5.72 -8.33
CA GLU A 324 -9.05 7.05 -8.87
C GLU A 324 -8.41 6.91 -10.26
N ARG A 325 -9.01 7.56 -11.26
CA ARG A 325 -8.46 7.62 -12.62
C ARG A 325 -7.58 8.86 -12.72
N PRO A 326 -6.26 8.75 -12.97
CA PRO A 326 -5.39 9.91 -13.06
C PRO A 326 -5.78 10.83 -14.22
N LEU A 327 -5.84 12.13 -13.98
CA LEU A 327 -5.96 13.14 -15.02
C LEU A 327 -4.66 13.19 -15.83
N THR A 328 -4.74 13.00 -17.14
CA THR A 328 -3.58 13.23 -18.02
C THR A 328 -3.44 14.73 -18.30
N PHE A 329 -2.23 15.27 -18.18
CA PHE A 329 -1.88 16.65 -18.53
C PHE A 329 -0.47 16.70 -19.15
N GLY A 330 -0.10 17.78 -19.85
CA GLY A 330 1.20 17.89 -20.54
C GLY A 330 1.50 16.81 -21.61
N GLY A 331 0.53 15.95 -21.96
CA GLY A 331 0.69 14.78 -22.81
C GLY A 331 1.15 13.52 -22.06
N ASP A 332 2.25 13.61 -21.31
CA ASP A 332 2.91 12.46 -20.66
C ASP A 332 2.82 12.44 -19.11
N TRP A 333 2.19 13.43 -18.48
CA TRP A 333 2.00 13.47 -17.03
C TRP A 333 0.62 12.95 -16.59
N GLU A 334 0.57 12.48 -15.37
CA GLU A 334 -0.61 12.01 -14.66
C GLU A 334 -0.73 12.69 -13.30
N LEU A 335 -1.92 13.15 -12.97
CA LEU A 335 -2.30 13.74 -11.69
C LEU A 335 -3.41 12.88 -11.05
N THR A 336 -3.15 12.35 -9.86
CA THR A 336 -4.14 11.68 -9.02
C THR A 336 -4.44 12.55 -7.81
N LEU A 337 -5.71 12.83 -7.55
CA LEU A 337 -6.20 13.50 -6.34
C LEU A 337 -7.65 13.08 -6.03
N ASP A 338 -8.12 13.38 -4.83
CA ASP A 338 -9.54 13.33 -4.50
C ASP A 338 -10.29 14.52 -5.12
N ALA A 339 -11.57 14.32 -5.47
CA ALA A 339 -12.46 15.33 -6.06
C ALA A 339 -11.81 16.31 -7.08
N PRO A 340 -11.24 15.82 -8.21
CA PRO A 340 -10.59 16.65 -9.24
C PRO A 340 -11.51 17.75 -9.79
N ARG A 341 -10.95 18.96 -9.97
CA ARG A 341 -11.68 20.13 -10.47
C ARG A 341 -11.27 20.47 -11.90
N GLU A 342 -12.16 21.12 -12.64
CA GLU A 342 -11.82 21.60 -13.98
C GLU A 342 -10.65 22.60 -13.91
N GLY A 343 -9.63 22.38 -14.74
CA GLY A 343 -8.44 23.22 -14.79
C GLY A 343 -7.25 22.74 -13.95
N ASP A 344 -7.41 21.76 -13.04
CA ASP A 344 -6.32 21.31 -12.16
C ASP A 344 -5.07 20.83 -12.93
N GLY A 345 -5.28 20.04 -14.00
CA GLY A 345 -4.20 19.62 -14.90
C GLY A 345 -3.53 20.78 -15.65
N LYS A 346 -4.28 21.83 -16.03
CA LYS A 346 -3.72 23.03 -16.67
C LYS A 346 -2.91 23.85 -15.67
N LEU A 347 -3.38 23.99 -14.44
CA LEU A 347 -2.66 24.68 -13.36
C LEU A 347 -1.32 24.00 -13.06
N LEU A 348 -1.26 22.66 -12.97
CA LEU A 348 0.01 21.96 -12.85
C LEU A 348 0.90 22.11 -14.09
N GLU A 349 0.33 22.04 -15.30
CA GLU A 349 1.11 22.24 -16.52
C GLU A 349 1.67 23.66 -16.64
N GLU A 350 0.99 24.68 -16.12
CA GLU A 350 1.48 26.06 -16.00
C GLU A 350 2.58 26.18 -14.95
N LEU A 351 2.41 25.57 -13.77
CA LEU A 351 3.35 25.65 -12.66
C LEU A 351 4.67 24.92 -12.96
N LEU A 352 4.60 23.70 -13.50
CA LEU A 352 5.77 22.86 -13.78
C LEU A 352 6.63 23.36 -14.96
N LYS A 353 6.19 24.41 -15.69
CA LYS A 353 7.01 25.14 -16.68
C LYS A 353 7.96 26.15 -16.05
N SER A 354 7.80 26.48 -14.76
CA SER A 354 8.71 27.38 -14.02
C SER A 354 9.82 26.60 -13.31
N GLU A 355 10.96 27.26 -13.05
CA GLU A 355 12.00 26.66 -12.21
C GLU A 355 11.51 26.59 -10.74
N PRO A 356 11.61 25.44 -10.06
CA PRO A 356 11.18 25.32 -8.68
C PRO A 356 12.16 26.01 -7.72
N ARG A 357 11.63 26.64 -6.67
CA ARG A 357 12.42 26.85 -5.45
C ARG A 357 12.63 25.49 -4.79
N ILE A 358 13.86 25.18 -4.42
CA ILE A 358 14.22 23.89 -3.80
C ILE A 358 14.60 24.14 -2.34
N GLU A 359 13.80 23.60 -1.41
CA GLU A 359 14.07 23.68 0.03
C GLU A 359 14.51 22.30 0.58
N PRO A 360 15.53 22.25 1.47
CA PRO A 360 15.86 21.02 2.19
C PRO A 360 14.69 20.59 3.08
N PHE A 361 14.23 19.35 2.91
CA PHE A 361 13.09 18.81 3.65
C PHE A 361 13.55 17.76 4.67
N ARG A 362 13.10 17.90 5.92
CA ARG A 362 13.40 16.95 7.01
C ARG A 362 12.72 15.61 6.70
N ALA A 363 13.45 14.50 6.79
CA ALA A 363 12.82 13.19 6.71
C ALA A 363 11.97 12.91 7.97
N TYR A 364 10.68 12.65 7.77
CA TYR A 364 9.76 12.07 8.76
C TYR A 364 9.53 10.57 8.42
N PRO A 365 8.98 9.73 9.32
CA PRO A 365 8.70 8.32 9.05
C PRO A 365 7.74 8.11 7.86
N TRP A 366 8.33 7.77 6.70
CA TRP A 366 7.73 7.97 5.37
C TRP A 366 6.34 7.37 5.18
N GLN A 367 6.09 6.13 5.61
CA GLN A 367 4.80 5.46 5.40
C GLN A 367 3.66 6.09 6.21
N VAL A 368 3.96 6.48 7.46
CA VAL A 368 2.98 7.06 8.40
C VAL A 368 2.62 8.46 7.93
N THR A 369 3.58 9.38 7.84
CA THR A 369 3.29 10.80 7.64
C THR A 369 2.56 11.06 6.33
N PHE A 370 2.93 10.42 5.20
CA PHE A 370 2.24 10.63 3.92
C PHE A 370 0.85 9.99 3.85
N SER A 371 0.61 8.89 4.56
CA SER A 371 -0.73 8.30 4.65
C SER A 371 -1.65 9.14 5.54
N LEU A 372 -1.12 9.79 6.58
CA LEU A 372 -1.89 10.71 7.42
C LEU A 372 -2.18 12.05 6.72
N ILE A 373 -1.23 12.64 5.97
CA ILE A 373 -1.50 13.87 5.18
C ILE A 373 -2.60 13.60 4.14
N GLY A 374 -2.50 12.49 3.41
CA GLY A 374 -3.55 12.08 2.45
C GLY A 374 -4.91 11.78 3.10
N LEU A 375 -4.95 11.60 4.42
CA LEU A 375 -6.19 11.49 5.18
C LEU A 375 -6.82 12.88 5.42
N VAL A 376 -6.02 13.86 5.84
CA VAL A 376 -6.49 15.17 6.32
C VAL A 376 -6.52 16.29 5.27
N GLU A 377 -5.73 16.20 4.19
CA GLU A 377 -5.63 17.24 3.16
C GLU A 377 -6.42 16.85 1.89
N PRO A 378 -7.53 17.55 1.57
CA PRO A 378 -8.31 17.27 0.35
C PRO A 378 -7.55 17.56 -0.95
N ASP A 379 -6.58 18.47 -0.92
CA ASP A 379 -5.73 18.82 -2.07
C ASP A 379 -4.38 18.10 -2.04
N TRP A 380 -4.28 16.96 -1.34
CA TRP A 380 -3.15 16.03 -1.47
C TRP A 380 -3.17 15.43 -2.87
N ILE A 381 -2.00 15.42 -3.53
CA ILE A 381 -1.83 14.97 -4.91
C ILE A 381 -0.70 13.94 -5.03
N VAL A 382 -0.84 13.08 -6.04
CA VAL A 382 0.25 12.26 -6.58
C VAL A 382 0.43 12.63 -8.05
N VAL A 383 1.67 12.93 -8.42
CA VAL A 383 2.08 13.26 -9.78
C VAL A 383 3.02 12.17 -10.29
N ARG A 384 2.78 11.67 -11.50
CA ARG A 384 3.62 10.66 -12.19
C ARG A 384 3.88 11.09 -13.63
N GLN A 385 5.05 10.74 -14.16
CA GLN A 385 5.33 10.86 -15.59
C GLN A 385 5.27 9.46 -16.21
N LYS A 386 4.39 9.23 -17.19
CA LYS A 386 4.03 7.89 -17.71
C LYS A 386 5.21 7.03 -18.15
N GLN A 387 6.28 7.67 -18.64
CA GLN A 387 7.48 7.03 -19.17
C GLN A 387 8.65 7.02 -18.17
N ARG A 388 8.43 7.32 -16.89
CA ARG A 388 9.45 7.26 -15.84
C ARG A 388 8.94 6.54 -14.57
N PRO A 389 9.82 5.86 -13.81
CA PRO A 389 9.45 5.24 -12.54
C PRO A 389 9.19 6.27 -11.42
N THR A 390 9.57 7.53 -11.62
CA THR A 390 9.49 8.59 -10.62
C THR A 390 8.05 9.01 -10.34
N THR A 391 7.68 8.94 -9.07
CA THR A 391 6.39 9.41 -8.55
C THR A 391 6.67 10.48 -7.50
N TRP A 392 5.91 11.57 -7.52
CA TRP A 392 6.01 12.67 -6.58
C TRP A 392 4.71 12.78 -5.79
N TRP A 393 4.82 13.01 -4.49
CA TRP A 393 3.69 13.31 -3.60
C TRP A 393 3.73 14.79 -3.22
N GLY A 394 2.58 15.40 -2.96
CA GLY A 394 2.57 16.83 -2.64
C GLY A 394 1.18 17.43 -2.44
N LEU A 395 1.13 18.75 -2.38
CA LEU A 395 -0.09 19.52 -2.11
C LEU A 395 -0.31 20.56 -3.22
N LEU A 396 -1.54 20.67 -3.73
CA LEU A 396 -1.94 21.66 -4.75
C LEU A 396 -2.78 22.79 -4.11
N ASP A 397 -2.14 23.93 -3.83
CA ASP A 397 -2.86 25.10 -3.33
C ASP A 397 -3.34 25.99 -4.48
N ARG A 398 -4.60 25.78 -4.88
CA ARG A 398 -5.25 26.57 -5.94
C ARG A 398 -5.34 28.07 -5.62
N PRO A 399 -5.67 28.52 -4.39
CA PRO A 399 -5.78 29.95 -4.07
C PRO A 399 -4.49 30.74 -4.26
N SER A 400 -3.34 30.24 -3.79
CA SER A 400 -2.04 30.89 -4.00
C SER A 400 -1.39 30.55 -5.35
N ARG A 401 -2.05 29.72 -6.18
CA ARG A 401 -1.53 29.10 -7.40
C ARG A 401 -0.12 28.57 -7.16
N SER A 402 -0.01 27.56 -6.29
CA SER A 402 1.25 26.89 -5.99
C SER A 402 1.10 25.37 -5.86
N VAL A 403 2.20 24.67 -6.09
CA VAL A 403 2.31 23.23 -5.79
C VAL A 403 3.64 22.97 -5.09
N ALA A 404 3.58 22.15 -4.04
CA ALA A 404 4.74 21.71 -3.27
C ALA A 404 4.89 20.20 -3.44
N LEU A 405 5.90 19.76 -4.20
CA LEU A 405 6.18 18.37 -4.53
C LEU A 405 7.41 17.86 -3.77
N LEU A 406 7.25 16.75 -3.06
CA LEU A 406 8.31 16.05 -2.38
C LEU A 406 9.12 15.24 -3.39
N TRP A 407 10.40 15.55 -3.53
CA TRP A 407 11.31 14.84 -4.43
C TRP A 407 11.68 13.47 -3.85
N PRO A 408 11.43 12.36 -4.57
CA PRO A 408 11.78 11.03 -4.09
C PRO A 408 13.30 10.82 -4.09
N MET A 409 13.85 10.46 -2.94
CA MET A 409 15.16 9.80 -2.87
C MET A 409 15.02 8.34 -3.37
N PRO A 410 16.00 7.81 -4.13
CA PRO A 410 16.02 6.39 -4.46
C PRO A 410 16.28 5.52 -3.22
N LEU A 411 15.52 4.43 -3.11
CA LEU A 411 15.81 3.33 -2.19
C LEU A 411 17.16 2.67 -2.55
N PRO A 412 18.07 2.38 -1.60
CA PRO A 412 18.19 2.94 -0.26
C PRO A 412 19.61 3.51 -0.03
N LEU A 413 19.85 4.79 -0.38
CA LEU A 413 21.18 5.41 -0.25
C LEU A 413 21.18 6.73 0.57
N ALA A 414 21.46 6.59 1.86
CA ALA A 414 22.34 7.43 2.67
C ALA A 414 22.13 8.97 2.77
N SER A 415 21.02 9.56 2.32
CA SER A 415 20.67 10.96 2.63
C SER A 415 19.44 11.05 3.55
N PRO A 416 19.54 11.62 4.77
CA PRO A 416 18.39 11.93 5.63
C PRO A 416 17.70 13.26 5.24
N ARG A 417 18.05 13.82 4.08
CA ARG A 417 17.44 15.03 3.51
C ARG A 417 16.72 14.66 2.22
N SER A 418 15.40 14.79 2.24
CA SER A 418 14.60 14.94 1.02
C SER A 418 14.68 16.39 0.55
N SER A 419 14.15 16.68 -0.64
CA SER A 419 13.98 18.06 -1.12
C SER A 419 12.51 18.34 -1.41
N LEU A 420 12.04 19.53 -1.06
CA LEU A 420 10.73 20.03 -1.46
C LEU A 420 10.91 20.94 -2.68
N LEU A 421 10.29 20.58 -3.80
CA LEU A 421 10.19 21.43 -5.00
C LEU A 421 8.93 22.29 -4.89
N ILE A 422 9.10 23.60 -5.00
CA ILE A 422 8.02 24.57 -4.77
C ILE A 422 7.87 25.44 -6.01
N TYR A 423 6.72 25.31 -6.68
CA TYR A 423 6.40 26.05 -7.90
C TYR A 423 5.31 27.08 -7.60
N GLY A 424 5.44 28.30 -8.16
CA GLY A 424 4.50 29.40 -7.93
C GLY A 424 4.65 30.07 -6.56
N GLY A 425 3.53 30.37 -5.90
CA GLY A 425 3.48 30.92 -4.53
C GLY A 425 4.05 29.99 -3.45
N SER A 426 3.90 30.34 -2.18
CA SER A 426 4.36 29.51 -1.04
C SER A 426 3.25 28.69 -0.37
N GLY A 427 1.97 29.00 -0.61
CA GLY A 427 0.83 28.47 0.16
C GLY A 427 0.79 26.94 0.25
N ALA A 428 1.06 26.23 -0.84
CA ALA A 428 1.13 24.77 -0.84
C ALA A 428 2.23 24.22 0.07
N ARG A 429 3.39 24.90 0.12
CA ARG A 429 4.53 24.53 0.98
C ARG A 429 4.25 24.87 2.44
N ASP A 430 3.71 26.05 2.71
CA ASP A 430 3.43 26.50 4.08
C ASP A 430 2.33 25.64 4.72
N ARG A 431 1.29 25.28 3.94
CA ARG A 431 0.22 24.36 4.36
C ARG A 431 0.72 22.94 4.55
N LEU A 432 1.57 22.43 3.65
CA LEU A 432 2.18 21.10 3.77
C LEU A 432 3.08 20.97 5.01
N VAL A 433 3.93 21.98 5.27
CA VAL A 433 4.78 22.00 6.48
C VAL A 433 3.92 22.06 7.74
N ALA A 434 2.91 22.93 7.79
CA ALA A 434 2.02 23.04 8.95
C ALA A 434 1.32 21.70 9.28
N ARG A 435 0.83 20.97 8.27
CA ARG A 435 0.22 19.64 8.49
C ARG A 435 1.22 18.57 8.91
N ILE A 436 2.47 18.67 8.45
CA ILE A 436 3.51 17.71 8.83
C ILE A 436 3.96 17.91 10.28
N ASP A 437 3.99 19.15 10.76
CA ASP A 437 4.27 19.45 12.16
C ASP A 437 3.06 19.15 13.07
N GLU A 438 1.82 19.34 12.59
CA GLU A 438 0.57 18.92 13.27
C GLU A 438 0.47 17.38 13.42
N LEU A 439 0.91 16.63 12.40
CA LEU A 439 0.90 15.17 12.39
C LEU A 439 2.19 14.52 12.92
N ALA A 440 3.15 15.29 13.43
CA ALA A 440 4.51 14.83 13.72
C ALA A 440 4.59 13.69 14.75
N ASP A 441 3.78 13.77 15.82
CA ASP A 441 3.69 12.76 16.89
C ASP A 441 2.55 11.76 16.68
N VAL A 442 1.76 11.92 15.60
CA VAL A 442 0.54 11.16 15.35
C VAL A 442 0.87 9.81 14.68
N LYS A 443 0.31 8.74 15.25
CA LYS A 443 0.55 7.35 14.84
C LYS A 443 -0.69 6.76 14.16
N VAL A 444 -0.50 6.01 13.08
CA VAL A 444 -1.61 5.30 12.41
C VAL A 444 -2.28 4.31 13.34
N GLU A 445 -1.54 3.72 14.28
CA GLU A 445 -2.03 2.78 15.29
C GLU A 445 -3.02 3.41 16.29
N GLY A 446 -3.09 4.75 16.38
CA GLY A 446 -4.05 5.51 17.19
C GLY A 446 -5.31 5.95 16.43
N LEU A 447 -5.45 5.57 15.15
CA LEU A 447 -6.65 5.84 14.35
C LEU A 447 -7.78 4.89 14.72
N HIS A 448 -8.99 5.43 14.80
CA HIS A 448 -10.22 4.66 14.87
C HIS A 448 -11.06 4.92 13.61
N VAL A 449 -11.30 3.87 12.83
CA VAL A 449 -12.09 3.88 11.60
C VAL A 449 -13.40 3.14 11.85
N ARG A 450 -14.53 3.79 11.58
CA ARG A 450 -15.87 3.24 11.76
C ARG A 450 -16.63 3.28 10.43
N ALA A 451 -16.91 2.11 9.85
CA ALA A 451 -17.69 1.99 8.63
C ALA A 451 -19.14 1.64 8.96
N ALA A 452 -20.06 2.58 8.72
CA ALA A 452 -21.51 2.35 8.79
C ALA A 452 -22.07 2.23 7.36
N PRO A 453 -23.23 1.58 7.14
CA PRO A 453 -23.84 1.53 5.81
C PRO A 453 -23.98 2.92 5.17
N ALA A 454 -23.78 3.02 3.86
CA ALA A 454 -23.83 4.30 3.15
C ALA A 454 -25.15 5.06 3.43
N HIS A 455 -25.04 6.36 3.69
CA HIS A 455 -26.15 7.24 4.07
C HIS A 455 -26.82 6.94 5.43
N ALA A 456 -26.21 6.12 6.30
CA ALA A 456 -26.65 6.00 7.68
C ALA A 456 -26.58 7.37 8.40
N PRO A 457 -27.63 7.80 9.12
CA PRO A 457 -27.63 9.12 9.74
C PRO A 457 -26.65 9.18 10.92
N HIS A 458 -25.88 10.27 10.97
CA HIS A 458 -24.96 10.67 12.05
C HIS A 458 -23.65 9.87 12.18
N LEU A 459 -22.77 10.05 11.19
CA LEU A 459 -21.32 9.99 11.39
C LEU A 459 -20.77 11.40 11.65
N SER A 460 -20.67 11.80 12.92
CA SER A 460 -20.15 13.10 13.33
C SER A 460 -18.67 13.01 13.71
N THR A 461 -17.78 13.18 12.72
CA THR A 461 -16.31 13.19 12.86
C THR A 461 -15.72 14.24 11.92
N ASP A 462 -14.51 14.73 12.19
CA ASP A 462 -13.84 15.74 11.34
C ASP A 462 -13.41 15.16 9.97
N ILE A 463 -13.22 13.85 9.90
CA ILE A 463 -12.86 13.12 8.68
C ILE A 463 -13.94 12.09 8.37
N VAL A 464 -14.61 12.26 7.22
CA VAL A 464 -15.56 11.29 6.66
C VAL A 464 -15.20 10.99 5.20
N PHE A 465 -15.33 9.73 4.80
CA PHE A 465 -15.22 9.26 3.42
C PHE A 465 -16.49 8.51 2.99
N GLU A 466 -17.10 8.92 1.89
CA GLU A 466 -18.29 8.27 1.34
C GLU A 466 -17.91 7.19 0.30
N GLY A 467 -18.16 5.93 0.64
CA GLY A 467 -18.20 4.82 -0.31
C GLY A 467 -19.58 4.66 -0.95
N LYS A 468 -19.73 3.62 -1.77
CA LYS A 468 -21.03 3.16 -2.29
C LYS A 468 -21.74 2.26 -1.28
N ASN A 469 -20.97 1.46 -0.54
CA ASN A 469 -21.45 0.47 0.40
C ASN A 469 -21.43 1.00 1.84
N PHE A 470 -20.36 1.72 2.22
CA PHE A 470 -20.16 2.25 3.56
C PHE A 470 -19.75 3.73 3.56
N SER A 471 -20.23 4.46 4.55
CA SER A 471 -19.67 5.76 4.97
C SER A 471 -18.64 5.49 6.08
N TYR A 472 -17.42 6.01 5.93
CA TYR A 472 -16.30 5.80 6.85
C TYR A 472 -16.03 7.06 7.66
N ALA A 473 -16.33 7.00 8.95
CA ALA A 473 -15.89 7.99 9.94
C ALA A 473 -14.48 7.64 10.42
N ILE A 474 -13.61 8.63 10.55
CA ILE A 474 -12.26 8.44 11.09
C ILE A 474 -12.00 9.46 12.20
N ASP A 475 -11.61 8.92 13.36
CA ASP A 475 -11.28 9.65 14.57
C ASP A 475 -9.83 9.39 14.97
N TRP A 476 -9.16 10.41 15.51
CA TRP A 476 -8.02 10.20 16.41
C TRP A 476 -8.55 10.03 17.82
N ARG A 477 -8.00 9.11 18.60
CA ARG A 477 -8.07 9.22 20.07
C ARG A 477 -6.70 9.60 20.59
N GLU A 478 -6.66 10.55 21.52
CA GLU A 478 -5.55 10.58 22.46
C GLU A 478 -5.44 9.18 23.08
N ALA A 479 -4.23 8.62 23.12
CA ALA A 479 -4.01 7.33 23.74
C ALA A 479 -4.32 7.45 25.23
N THR A 480 -5.50 6.97 25.64
CA THR A 480 -5.95 6.99 27.04
C THR A 480 -4.92 6.23 27.87
N ALA A 481 -4.17 6.96 28.71
CA ALA A 481 -3.08 6.40 29.49
C ALA A 481 -3.59 5.25 30.37
N GLY A 482 -3.00 4.07 30.19
CA GLY A 482 -3.33 2.81 30.86
C GLY A 482 -2.17 1.84 30.79
#